data_AF-A0A2S6SBW9-F1
#
_entry.id   AF-A0A2S6SBW9-F1
#
_cell.length_a   1.000
_cell.length_b   1.000
_cell.length_c   1.000
_cell.angle_alpha   90.00
_cell.angle_beta   90.00
_cell.angle_gamma   90.00
#
_symmetry.space_group_name_H-M   'P 1'
#
loop_
_entity.id
_entity.type
_entity.pdbx_description
1 polymer ?
#
loop_
_entity_poly.entity_id
_entity_poly.type
_entity_poly.pdbx_seq_one_letter_code
_entity_poly.pdbx_strand_id
1 'polypeptide(L)' 'MAKKSSYALKQMVPEEKSTGTKYIVRKPTKGLKATEKLRLKKFDPVLKKHVWFIEKKMPPHSK' A
#
# COMPACT_ATOMS: atom_id res chain seq x y z
N MET A 1 -22.45 -12.26 10.26
CA MET A 1 -21.01 -11.94 10.33
C MET A 1 -20.49 -11.72 8.92
N ALA A 2 -19.94 -10.55 8.61
CA ALA A 2 -19.35 -10.30 7.28
C ALA A 2 -18.19 -11.29 7.07
N LYS A 3 -18.19 -12.04 5.95
CA LYS A 3 -17.06 -12.87 5.56
C LYS A 3 -15.82 -11.97 5.56
N LYS A 4 -14.84 -12.25 6.44
CA LYS A 4 -13.54 -11.58 6.40
C LYS A 4 -13.00 -11.76 4.99
N SER A 5 -12.94 -10.67 4.22
CA SER A 5 -12.40 -10.69 2.86
C SER A 5 -11.03 -11.35 2.89
N SER A 6 -10.79 -12.28 1.96
CA SER A 6 -9.48 -12.95 1.80
C SER A 6 -8.35 -11.94 1.53
N TYR A 7 -8.71 -10.72 1.11
CA TYR A 7 -7.80 -9.65 0.76
C TYR A 7 -8.08 -8.38 1.57
N ALA A 8 -7.01 -7.77 2.10
CA ALA A 8 -7.00 -6.45 2.72
C ALA A 8 -6.47 -5.41 1.75
N LEU A 9 -7.05 -4.22 1.79
CA LEU A 9 -6.53 -3.05 1.09
C LEU A 9 -5.40 -2.44 1.90
N LYS A 10 -4.27 -2.21 1.24
CA LYS A 10 -3.10 -1.57 1.81
C LYS A 10 -2.74 -0.35 0.97
N GLN A 11 -2.32 0.71 1.64
CA GLN A 11 -1.86 1.92 1.00
C GLN A 11 -0.36 1.83 0.78
N MET A 12 0.13 2.26 -0.36
CA MET A 12 1.55 2.44 -0.63
C MET A 12 1.86 3.93 -0.73
N VAL A 13 2.91 4.34 -0.02
CA VAL A 13 3.38 5.72 0.05
C VAL A 13 4.84 5.76 -0.40
N PRO A 14 5.26 6.77 -1.18
CA PRO A 14 6.64 6.91 -1.61
C PRO A 14 7.56 7.16 -0.41
N GLU A 15 8.76 6.54 -0.42
CA GLU A 15 9.75 6.63 0.66
C GLU A 15 10.51 7.96 0.64
N GLU A 16 10.89 8.43 -0.55
CA GLU A 16 11.79 9.58 -0.71
C GLU A 16 11.12 10.93 -0.40
N LYS A 17 9.86 11.13 -0.80
CA LYS A 17 9.15 12.40 -0.64
C LYS A 17 7.67 12.15 -0.44
N SER A 18 7.03 12.94 0.43
CA SER A 18 5.58 12.91 0.65
C SER A 18 4.84 13.59 -0.50
N THR A 19 5.04 13.13 -1.74
CA THR A 19 4.51 13.74 -2.97
C THR A 19 3.01 13.58 -3.15
N GLY A 20 2.28 13.15 -2.10
CA GLY A 20 0.83 12.99 -2.13
C GLY A 20 0.34 11.78 -2.96
N THR A 21 1.18 11.24 -3.84
CA THR A 21 0.90 10.05 -4.65
C THR A 21 0.70 8.82 -3.75
N LYS A 22 -0.51 8.25 -3.80
CA LYS A 22 -0.89 7.08 -3.01
C LYS A 22 -1.38 5.99 -3.94
N TYR A 23 -0.80 4.80 -3.81
CA TYR A 23 -1.32 3.62 -4.51
C TYR A 23 -2.08 2.72 -3.53
N ILE A 24 -3.13 2.06 -4.01
CA ILE A 24 -3.89 1.09 -3.22
C ILE A 24 -3.63 -0.29 -3.83
N VAL A 25 -3.18 -1.23 -3.00
CA VAL A 25 -2.90 -2.61 -3.42
C VAL A 25 -3.74 -3.56 -2.58
N ARG A 26 -4.30 -4.57 -3.24
CA ARG A 26 -4.98 -5.69 -2.58
C ARG A 26 -3.95 -6.75 -2.21
N LYS A 27 -3.87 -7.08 -0.93
CA LYS A 27 -2.95 -8.08 -0.41
C LYS A 27 -3.73 -9.18 0.32
N PRO A 28 -3.39 -10.47 0.14
CA PRO A 28 -4.04 -11.53 0.90
C PRO A 28 -3.77 -11.36 2.40
N THR A 29 -4.79 -11.57 3.23
CA THR A 29 -4.69 -11.47 4.69
C THR A 29 -4.15 -12.73 5.35
N LYS A 30 -4.04 -13.83 4.59
CA LYS A 30 -3.64 -15.15 5.08
C LYS A 30 -2.39 -15.64 4.32
N GLY A 31 -1.48 -16.29 5.04
CA GLY A 31 -0.26 -16.92 4.49
C GLY A 31 1.01 -16.08 4.67
N LEU A 32 2.16 -16.68 4.32
CA LEU A 32 3.50 -16.10 4.45
C LEU A 32 3.66 -14.76 3.70
N LYS A 33 2.94 -14.58 2.59
CA LYS A 33 2.92 -13.34 1.81
C LYS A 33 2.22 -12.18 2.52
N ALA A 34 1.46 -12.43 3.59
CA ALA A 34 0.77 -11.39 4.36
C ALA A 34 1.72 -10.62 5.30
N THR A 35 2.72 -11.31 5.85
CA THR A 35 3.67 -10.79 6.84
C THR A 35 4.78 -9.93 6.24
N GLU A 36 5.19 -10.21 5.00
CA GLU A 36 6.27 -9.46 4.34
C GLU A 36 5.80 -8.09 3.86
N LYS A 37 6.46 -7.00 4.27
CA LYS A 37 6.13 -5.65 3.81
C LYS A 37 6.44 -5.51 2.32
N LEU A 38 5.43 -5.13 1.52
CA LEU A 38 5.63 -4.92 0.08
C LEU A 38 6.45 -3.65 -0.17
N ARG A 39 7.52 -3.80 -0.96
CA ARG A 39 8.31 -2.70 -1.55
C ARG A 39 8.27 -2.85 -3.06
N LEU A 40 7.74 -1.85 -3.76
CA LEU A 40 7.64 -1.88 -5.23
C LEU A 40 8.16 -0.57 -5.80
N LYS A 41 8.88 -0.65 -6.93
CA LYS A 41 9.15 0.54 -7.75
C LYS A 41 7.90 0.89 -8.53
N LYS A 42 7.38 2.10 -8.32
CA LYS A 42 6.26 2.65 -9.10
C LYS A 42 6.63 4.05 -9.57
N PHE A 43 5.99 4.47 -10.66
CA PHE A 43 6.17 5.82 -11.18
C PHE A 43 5.51 6.82 -10.24
N ASP A 44 6.21 7.89 -9.89
CA ASP A 44 5.61 9.04 -9.21
C ASP A 44 5.37 10.14 -10.24
N PRO A 45 4.10 10.53 -10.52
CA PRO A 45 3.80 11.59 -11.49
C PRO A 45 4.35 12.95 -11.09
N VAL A 46 4.61 13.20 -9.80
CA VAL A 46 5.11 14.49 -9.34
C VAL A 46 6.62 14.62 -9.58
N LEU A 47 7.38 13.55 -9.34
CA LEU A 47 8.82 13.52 -9.59
C LEU A 47 9.19 13.11 -11.02
N LYS A 48 8.22 12.57 -11.77
CA LYS A 48 8.38 11.97 -13.11
C LYS A 48 9.46 10.88 -13.15
N LYS A 49 9.63 10.16 -12.04
CA LYS A 49 10.65 9.12 -11.85
C LYS A 49 10.03 7.89 -11.17
N HIS A 50 10.66 6.73 -11.37
CA HIS A 50 10.30 5.53 -10.62
C HIS A 50 10.96 5.55 -9.26
N VAL A 51 10.15 5.65 -8.21
CA VAL A 51 10.62 5.68 -6.80
C VAL A 51 10.12 4.44 -6.07
N TRP A 52 10.75 4.15 -4.93
CA TRP A 52 10.32 3.06 -4.06
C TRP A 52 9.09 3.46 -3.26
N PHE A 53 8.06 2.62 -3.33
CA PHE A 53 6.85 2.75 -2.54
C PHE A 53 6.80 1.67 -1.46
N ILE A 54 6.53 2.09 -0.22
CA ILE A 54 6.43 1.23 0.96
C ILE A 54 4.97 1.10 1.39
N GLU A 55 4.60 -0.09 1.85
CA GLU A 55 3.31 -0.36 2.49
C GLU A 55 3.11 0.44 3.79
N LYS A 56 2.04 1.24 3.86
CA LYS A 56 1.56 1.93 5.07
C LYS A 56 0.14 1.48 5.41
N LYS A 57 -0.20 1.51 6.69
CA LYS A 57 -1.56 1.21 7.17
C LYS A 57 -2.53 2.23 6.57
N MET A 58 -3.65 1.73 6.05
CA MET A 58 -4.74 2.59 5.58
C MET A 58 -5.29 3.38 6.77
N PRO A 59 -5.63 4.68 6.60
CA PRO A 59 -6.30 5.42 7.66
C PRO A 59 -7.60 4.69 8.06
N PRO A 60 -7.94 4.68 9.37
CA PRO A 60 -9.18 4.09 9.83
C PRO A 60 -10.35 4.77 9.10
N HIS A 61 -11.22 3.96 8.51
CA HIS A 61 -12.43 4.47 7.91
C HIS A 61 -13.52 4.54 8.99
N SER A 62 -13.37 5.49 9.91
CA SER A 62 -14.47 6.04 10.73
C SER A 62 -13.98 7.23 11.53
N LYS A 63 -14.89 8.21 11.65
CA LYS A 63 -14.90 9.26 12.66
C LYS A 63 -15.49 8.69 13.96
#